data_AF-A0A2U0U7K8-F1
#
_entry.id   AF-A0A2U0U7K8-F1
#
_cell.length_a   1.000
_cell.length_b   1.000
_cell.length_c   1.000
_cell.angle_alpha   90.00
_cell.angle_beta   90.00
_cell.angle_gamma   90.00
#
_symmetry.space_group_name_H-M   'P 1'
#
loop_
_entity.id
_entity.type
_entity.pdbx_description
1 polymer ?
#
loop_
_entity_poly.entity_id
_entity_poly.type
_entity_poly.pdbx_seq_one_letter_code
_entity_poly.pdbx_strand_id
1 'polypeptide(L)' 'MKNNIFKLALTVTMCIGMATFCACEKADEMPPRIDKNATANRVYKLPDPTSLTNEERDMVDSVKNEYENAVK' A
#
# COMPACT_ATOMS: atom_id res chain seq x y z
N MET A 1 24.82 -32.39 31.40
CA MET A 1 25.12 -31.77 30.09
C MET A 1 23.88 -31.56 29.22
N LYS A 2 22.98 -32.56 29.05
CA LYS A 2 21.73 -32.43 28.29
C LYS A 2 20.85 -31.24 28.67
N ASN A 3 20.69 -30.95 29.97
CA ASN A 3 19.86 -29.83 30.43
C ASN A 3 20.44 -28.46 30.07
N ASN A 4 21.77 -28.34 29.97
CA ASN A 4 22.42 -27.08 29.58
C ASN A 4 22.35 -26.89 28.06
N ILE A 5 22.44 -27.98 27.29
CA ILE A 5 22.23 -27.95 25.84
C ILE A 5 20.77 -27.61 25.52
N PHE A 6 19.81 -28.15 26.28
CA PHE A 6 18.39 -27.83 26.11
C PHE A 6 18.08 -26.37 26.45
N LYS A 7 18.64 -25.84 27.55
CA LYS A 7 18.52 -24.42 27.90
C LYS A 7 19.15 -23.52 26.83
N LEU A 8 20.32 -23.89 26.30
CA LEU A 8 20.98 -23.16 25.22
C LEU A 8 20.12 -23.13 23.95
N ALA A 9 19.59 -24.28 23.54
CA ALA A 9 18.72 -24.40 22.37
C ALA A 9 17.46 -23.53 22.52
N LEU A 10 16.83 -23.54 23.71
CA LEU A 10 15.67 -22.72 24.02
C LEU A 10 15.97 -21.22 23.95
N THR A 11 17.13 -20.79 24.47
CA THR A 11 17.52 -19.37 24.39
C THR A 11 17.81 -18.93 22.97
N VAL A 12 18.43 -19.78 22.15
CA VAL A 12 18.75 -19.46 20.75
C VAL A 12 17.48 -19.34 19.91
N THR A 13 16.52 -20.25 20.06
CA THR A 13 15.25 -20.17 19.31
C THR A 13 14.42 -18.95 19.73
N MET A 14 14.44 -18.58 21.00
CA MET A 14 13.76 -17.37 21.50
C MET A 14 14.37 -16.08 20.92
N CYS A 15 15.70 -16.00 20.82
CA CYS A 15 16.39 -14.85 20.21
C CYS A 15 16.10 -14.72 18.71
N ILE A 16 16.08 -15.84 17.98
CA ILE A 16 15.76 -15.85 16.53
C ILE A 16 14.31 -15.40 16.30
N GLY A 17 13.36 -15.86 17.14
CA GLY A 17 11.97 -15.44 17.07
C GLY A 17 11.77 -13.94 17.31
N MET A 18 12.49 -13.34 18.27
CA MET A 18 12.40 -11.89 18.49
C MET A 18 12.96 -11.07 17.33
N ALA A 19 14.03 -11.54 16.69
CA ALA A 19 14.66 -10.84 15.56
C ALA A 19 13.72 -10.75 14.33
N THR A 20 12.87 -11.76 14.10
CA THR A 20 11.92 -11.73 12.97
C THR A 20 10.76 -10.76 13.17
N PHE A 21 10.37 -10.45 14.40
CA PHE A 21 9.30 -9.48 14.67
C PHE A 21 9.81 -8.03 14.66
N CYS A 22 11.06 -7.78 15.05
CA CYS A 22 11.67 -6.44 14.96
C CYS A 22 12.12 -6.08 13.54
N ALA A 23 12.28 -7.05 12.64
CA ALA A 23 12.67 -6.78 11.25
C ALA A 23 11.55 -6.13 10.39
N CYS A 24 10.32 -6.09 10.89
CA CYS A 24 9.17 -5.48 10.21
C CYS A 24 8.80 -4.09 10.76
N GLU A 25 9.75 -3.38 11.38
CA GLU A 25 9.51 -2.09 12.05
C GLU A 25 9.09 -0.94 11.10
N LYS A 26 9.15 -1.13 9.78
CA LYS A 26 8.67 -0.15 8.81
C LYS A 26 7.63 -0.78 7.89
N ALA A 27 6.37 -0.74 8.32
CA ALA A 27 5.23 -0.99 7.43
C ALA A 27 5.17 0.05 6.28
N ASP A 28 5.83 1.19 6.46
CA ASP A 28 5.90 2.26 5.49
C ASP A 28 7.37 2.57 5.18
N GLU A 29 7.94 1.81 4.24
CA GLU A 29 9.25 2.10 3.60
C GLU A 29 9.16 3.28 2.63
N MET A 30 8.06 4.05 2.64
CA MET A 30 8.01 5.27 1.86
C MET A 30 9.03 6.24 2.48
N PRO A 31 10.05 6.69 1.73
CA PRO A 31 10.93 7.73 2.22
C PRO A 31 10.05 8.91 2.66
N PRO A 32 10.39 9.60 3.78
CA PRO A 32 9.76 10.87 4.09
C PRO A 32 9.78 11.68 2.82
N ARG A 33 8.66 12.32 2.45
CA ARG A 33 8.71 13.26 1.33
C ARG A 33 9.65 14.37 1.75
N ILE A 34 10.92 14.25 1.36
CA ILE A 34 11.91 15.29 1.57
C ILE A 34 11.61 16.28 0.48
N ASP A 35 10.70 17.19 0.78
CA ASP A 35 10.21 18.20 -0.13
C ASP A 35 11.32 19.23 -0.40
N LYS A 36 12.41 18.83 -1.08
CA LYS A 36 13.40 19.79 -1.59
C LYS A 36 12.78 20.73 -2.63
N ASN A 37 11.51 20.51 -3.00
CA ASN A 37 10.66 21.35 -3.83
C ASN A 37 9.41 21.90 -3.11
N ALA A 38 9.26 21.80 -1.77
CA ALA A 38 8.13 22.42 -1.05
C ALA A 38 8.05 23.94 -1.26
N THR A 39 9.17 24.57 -1.60
CA THR A 39 9.25 26.03 -1.84
C THR A 39 8.92 26.42 -3.29
N ALA A 40 8.87 25.47 -4.22
CA ALA A 40 8.44 25.74 -5.58
C ALA A 40 6.96 25.39 -5.68
N ASN A 41 6.12 26.40 -5.50
CA ASN A 41 4.66 26.50 -5.61
C ASN A 41 4.02 25.69 -6.76
N ARG A 42 4.17 24.37 -6.75
CA ARG A 42 3.61 23.41 -7.69
C ARG A 42 2.58 22.59 -6.93
N VAL A 43 1.56 23.28 -6.45
CA VAL A 43 0.32 22.63 -6.02
C VAL A 43 -0.20 21.90 -7.25
N TYR A 44 -0.19 20.58 -7.22
CA TYR A 44 -0.89 19.80 -8.23
C TYR A 44 -2.36 20.22 -8.22
N LYS A 45 -2.81 20.90 -9.28
CA LYS A 45 -4.22 21.23 -9.49
C LYS A 45 -4.81 20.14 -10.38
N LEU A 46 -5.77 19.39 -9.86
CA LEU A 46 -6.57 18.49 -10.67
C LEU A 46 -7.25 19.31 -11.79
N PRO A 47 -7.25 18.85 -13.05
CA PRO A 47 -7.95 19.57 -14.11
C PRO A 47 -9.43 19.71 -13.76
N ASP A 48 -10.02 20.83 -14.17
CA ASP A 48 -11.46 21.06 -13.99
C ASP A 48 -12.23 19.99 -14.79
N PRO A 49 -13.36 19.47 -14.27
CA PRO A 49 -14.09 18.40 -14.93
C PRO A 49 -14.63 18.85 -16.28
N THR A 50 -14.50 18.00 -17.29
CA THR A 50 -15.03 18.23 -18.63
C THR A 50 -16.39 17.55 -18.79
N SER A 51 -17.36 18.25 -19.38
CA SER A 51 -18.62 17.65 -19.77
C SER A 51 -18.41 16.66 -20.91
N LEU A 52 -18.88 15.43 -20.72
CA LEU A 52 -18.90 14.41 -21.78
C LEU A 52 -19.88 14.82 -22.89
N THR A 53 -19.53 14.51 -24.14
CA THR A 53 -20.49 14.57 -25.25
C THR A 53 -21.58 13.51 -25.07
N ASN A 54 -22.63 13.57 -25.90
CA ASN A 54 -23.71 12.58 -25.82
C ASN A 54 -23.20 11.17 -26.17
N GLU A 55 -22.31 11.06 -27.16
CA GLU A 55 -21.72 9.81 -27.60
C GLU A 55 -20.83 9.18 -26.52
N GLU A 56 -20.02 10.00 -25.85
CA GLU A 56 -19.17 9.55 -24.74
C GLU A 56 -20.01 9.07 -23.55
N ARG A 57 -21.13 9.74 -23.29
CA ARG A 57 -22.06 9.36 -22.23
C ARG A 57 -22.75 8.03 -22.53
N ASP A 58 -23.25 7.85 -23.75
CA ASP A 58 -23.89 6.60 -24.17
C ASP A 58 -22.93 5.41 -24.07
N MET A 59 -21.65 5.63 -24.39
CA MET A 59 -20.60 4.62 -24.23
C MET A 59 -20.40 4.25 -22.75
N VAL A 60 -20.23 5.23 -21.87
CA VAL A 60 -20.07 5.00 -20.42
C VAL A 60 -21.27 4.27 -19.84
N ASP A 61 -22.49 4.67 -20.23
CA ASP A 61 -23.73 4.06 -19.77
C ASP A 61 -23.85 2.62 -20.27
N SER A 62 -23.44 2.31 -21.51
CA SER A 62 -23.43 0.94 -22.03
C SER A 62 -22.52 0.01 -21.23
N VAL A 63 -21.30 0.45 -20.92
CA VAL A 63 -20.31 -0.32 -20.14
C VAL A 63 -20.80 -0.51 -18.71
N LYS A 64 -21.38 0.53 -18.11
CA LYS A 64 -21.96 0.46 -16.77
C LYS A 64 -23.11 -0.56 -16.72
N ASN A 65 -24.00 -0.53 -17.70
CA ASN A 65 -25.12 -1.46 -17.78
C ASN A 65 -24.65 -2.91 -17.97
N GLU A 66 -23.62 -3.15 -18.79
CA GLU A 66 -23.00 -4.47 -18.92
C GLU A 66 -22.50 -5.00 -17.57
N TYR A 67 -21.73 -4.17 -16.85
CA TYR A 67 -21.19 -4.54 -15.54
C TYR A 67 -22.31 -4.83 -14.52
N GLU A 68 -23.31 -3.95 -14.41
CA GLU A 68 -24.42 -4.13 -13.46
C GLU A 68 -25.26 -5.37 -13.76
N ASN A 69 -25.40 -5.74 -15.03
CA ASN A 69 -26.11 -6.96 -15.43
C ASN A 69 -25.28 -8.23 -15.18
N ALA A 70 -23.95 -8.15 -15.29
CA ALA A 70 -23.06 -9.28 -15.03
C ALA A 70 -22.90 -9.60 -13.53
N VAL A 71 -23.07 -8.61 -12.66
CA VAL A 71 -22.91 -8.75 -11.20
C VAL A 71 -24.24 -9.08 -10.49
N LYS A 72 -25.38 -8.93 -11.16
CA LYS A 72 -26.70 -9.37 -10.67
C LYS A 72 -26.95 -10.84 -10.96
#